data_AF-A0AA88Y7M3-F1
#
_entry.id   AF-A0AA88Y7M3-F1
#
_cell.length_a   1.000
_cell.length_b   1.000
_cell.length_c   1.000
_cell.angle_alpha   90.00
_cell.angle_beta   90.00
_cell.angle_gamma   90.00
#
_symmetry.space_group_name_H-M   'P 1'
#
loop_
_entity.id
_entity.type
_entity.pdbx_description
1 polymer ?
#
loop_
_entity_poly.entity_id
_entity_poly.type
_entity_poly.pdbx_seq_one_letter_code
_entity_poly.pdbx_strand_id
1 'polypeptide(L)'
;MEIRGGGGRKGVGGGGKGRLKRRGRRRRVNRYELLCLDHPIQPGKPNEERVRVAFQVLDDLVPKLGVYTRVFTKIKDDLYGAVYSEDLTTHTDGSIMKIPYFTLMRRIFDERDDKQDILSEQLDEVKRRLFEKHKQLEENQQKILTLDETIEGLNNRIEELDESLTERKSEIVRLEDELREERERSEDMEQRLEGDINDLQDSLDEAHAEIENLSKYKKGYDDLYYAFLDTSEGSETPSKKMRPVISTKRANLINNIEAAQKLEEQIMSVMNTAIEEFDKFMEDHKGELMKIEEKDDLTDAEFEVQEMDIEQADQELEAVQERFRSNVGDITNELQLLNQHATMLKEQLQTLEQNKPTLKRKSNPKMADPSGLQKSDSILSAGLNEEEEEDPDMDPFIPQERVFSKYAAMLYTSNNQGKSFEEFKDAKFCTSCGEKTVICPHKLASGDKVVILPHNCSHVKISRPKVRINKELIDVILSSPEPKAQVSYCHSNLSVVRRRRLKLFTFSTSSPEPLKGFG
;
A
#
# COMPACT_ATOMS: atom_id res chain seq x y z
N MET A 1 30.85 -54.56 59.47
CA MET A 1 32.28 -54.32 59.75
C MET A 1 32.34 -53.53 61.05
N GLU A 2 32.32 -54.15 62.24
CA GLU A 2 33.39 -54.99 62.82
C GLU A 2 34.77 -54.41 62.48
N ILE A 3 35.56 -53.95 63.46
CA ILE A 3 36.53 -54.73 64.24
C ILE A 3 36.88 -53.88 65.50
N ARG A 4 36.64 -54.36 66.74
CA ARG A 4 37.62 -55.02 67.68
C ARG A 4 38.90 -54.18 67.89
N GLY A 5 39.44 -53.95 69.09
CA GLY A 5 39.45 -54.62 70.39
C GLY A 5 40.18 -53.69 71.38
N GLY A 6 40.36 -53.95 72.68
CA GLY A 6 40.37 -55.18 73.43
C GLY A 6 41.55 -55.11 74.42
N GLY A 7 41.30 -55.37 75.71
CA GLY A 7 42.31 -55.65 76.73
C GLY A 7 42.57 -54.50 77.72
N GLY A 8 42.48 -54.63 79.05
CA GLY A 8 42.35 -55.83 79.87
C GLY A 8 43.42 -55.90 80.96
N ARG A 9 43.05 -55.45 82.17
CA ARG A 9 43.44 -55.93 83.53
C ARG A 9 44.91 -55.86 83.99
N LYS A 10 45.10 -55.31 85.21
CA LYS A 10 45.36 -55.98 86.53
C LYS A 10 45.95 -54.90 87.47
N GLY A 11 45.39 -54.62 88.66
CA GLY A 11 45.60 -55.34 89.93
C GLY A 11 47.03 -55.05 90.44
N VAL A 12 47.33 -54.58 91.66
CA VAL A 12 46.91 -54.94 93.03
C VAL A 12 47.59 -53.86 93.92
N GLY A 13 46.93 -53.17 94.84
CA GLY A 13 46.73 -53.60 96.24
C GLY A 13 47.72 -52.91 97.19
N GLY A 14 47.24 -52.36 98.30
CA GLY A 14 48.10 -51.72 99.31
C GLY A 14 47.32 -50.85 100.29
N GLY A 15 46.45 -51.46 101.10
CA GLY A 15 45.68 -50.77 102.14
C GLY A 15 46.52 -50.41 103.36
N GLY A 16 46.62 -49.11 103.66
CA GLY A 16 47.09 -48.57 104.93
C GLY A 16 45.91 -48.14 105.80
N LYS A 17 45.75 -48.78 106.96
CA LYS A 17 44.72 -48.50 107.97
C LYS A 17 44.96 -47.12 108.62
N GLY A 18 43.99 -46.22 108.49
CA GLY A 18 43.93 -44.95 109.22
C GLY A 18 42.53 -44.72 109.80
N ARG A 19 42.35 -45.13 111.05
CA ARG A 19 41.10 -45.03 111.81
C ARG A 19 40.94 -43.60 112.33
N LEU A 20 40.08 -42.78 111.71
CA LEU A 20 39.53 -41.59 112.38
C LEU A 20 38.02 -41.49 112.20
N LYS A 21 37.31 -41.62 113.33
CA LYS A 21 35.90 -41.29 113.52
C LYS A 21 35.68 -39.83 113.10
N ARG A 22 35.00 -39.59 111.97
CA ARG A 22 34.27 -38.34 111.67
C ARG A 22 32.89 -38.68 111.10
N ARG A 23 31.98 -39.12 111.98
CA ARG A 23 30.54 -39.18 111.69
C ARG A 23 29.99 -37.75 111.80
N GLY A 24 29.30 -37.26 110.76
CA GLY A 24 28.45 -36.07 110.86
C GLY A 24 28.32 -35.17 109.62
N ARG A 25 29.39 -34.94 108.83
CA ARG A 25 29.35 -33.89 107.77
C ARG A 25 29.35 -34.38 106.31
N ARG A 26 29.70 -35.64 106.03
CA ARG A 26 29.86 -36.15 104.64
C ARG A 26 28.54 -36.35 103.86
N ARG A 27 27.39 -36.56 104.52
CA ARG A 27 26.10 -36.79 103.82
C ARG A 27 25.55 -35.56 103.08
N ARG A 28 25.88 -34.34 103.53
CA ARG A 28 25.37 -33.11 102.90
C ARG A 28 26.15 -32.74 101.64
N VAL A 29 27.47 -32.95 101.64
CA VAL A 29 28.34 -32.68 100.49
C VAL A 29 27.93 -33.53 99.27
N ASN A 30 27.69 -34.83 99.47
CA ASN A 30 27.21 -35.71 98.40
C ASN A 30 25.86 -35.27 97.79
N ARG A 31 24.96 -34.66 98.56
CA ARG A 31 23.64 -34.21 98.05
C ARG A 31 23.79 -33.05 97.07
N TYR A 32 24.64 -32.09 97.40
CA TYR A 32 24.87 -30.91 96.56
C TYR A 32 25.73 -31.23 95.34
N GLU A 33 26.63 -32.20 95.46
CA GLU A 33 27.42 -32.73 94.34
C GLU A 33 26.53 -33.48 93.33
N LEU A 34 25.57 -34.28 93.80
CA LEU A 34 24.54 -34.92 92.96
C LEU A 34 23.66 -33.90 92.21
N LEU A 35 23.15 -32.87 92.91
CA LEU A 35 22.32 -31.83 92.30
C LEU A 35 23.04 -31.04 91.19
N CYS A 36 24.35 -30.87 91.30
CA CYS A 36 25.16 -30.22 90.26
C CYS A 36 25.55 -31.15 89.11
N LEU A 37 25.47 -32.48 89.30
CA LEU A 37 25.77 -33.51 88.29
C LEU A 37 24.54 -33.93 87.47
N ASP A 38 23.33 -33.77 88.03
CA ASP A 38 22.06 -34.05 87.36
C ASP A 38 21.78 -33.09 86.17
N HIS A 39 22.60 -32.05 85.97
CA HIS A 39 22.54 -31.16 84.81
C HIS A 39 23.82 -31.32 83.98
N PRO A 40 23.76 -32.02 82.81
CA PRO A 40 24.95 -32.42 82.08
C PRO A 40 25.74 -31.21 81.58
N ILE A 41 27.06 -31.29 81.75
CA ILE A 41 28.03 -30.32 81.26
C ILE A 41 28.09 -30.43 79.73
N GLN A 42 27.46 -29.51 79.01
CA GLN A 42 27.95 -29.21 77.66
C GLN A 42 29.21 -28.33 77.83
N PRO A 43 30.40 -28.82 77.46
CA PRO A 43 31.62 -28.03 77.60
C PRO A 43 31.50 -26.77 76.72
N GLY A 44 31.59 -25.59 77.35
CA GLY A 44 31.67 -24.30 76.65
C GLY A 44 30.39 -23.47 76.55
N LYS A 45 29.22 -23.95 77.00
CA LYS A 45 27.97 -23.15 77.00
C LYS A 45 27.42 -22.94 78.41
N PRO A 46 27.24 -21.69 78.87
CA PRO A 46 26.51 -21.41 80.11
C PRO A 46 25.05 -21.87 79.96
N ASN A 47 24.53 -22.55 80.98
CA ASN A 47 23.14 -23.02 81.04
C ASN A 47 22.41 -22.34 82.21
N GLU A 48 21.23 -21.78 81.94
CA GLU A 48 20.43 -21.01 82.91
C GLU A 48 19.98 -21.87 84.09
N GLU A 49 19.53 -23.10 83.83
CA GLU A 49 19.04 -24.02 84.85
C GLU A 49 20.14 -24.39 85.85
N ARG A 50 21.37 -24.56 85.37
CA ARG A 50 22.53 -24.87 86.20
C ARG A 50 22.92 -23.70 87.11
N VAL A 51 22.86 -22.48 86.59
CA VAL A 51 23.12 -21.26 87.39
C VAL A 51 22.05 -21.11 88.47
N ARG A 52 20.78 -21.37 88.12
CA ARG A 52 19.66 -21.36 89.08
C ARG A 52 19.84 -22.39 90.19
N VAL A 53 20.23 -23.64 89.85
CA VAL A 53 20.54 -24.68 90.83
C VAL A 53 21.76 -24.32 91.68
N ALA A 54 22.80 -23.73 91.10
CA ALA A 54 23.99 -23.30 91.84
C ALA A 54 23.68 -22.22 92.89
N PHE A 55 22.84 -21.24 92.56
CA PHE A 55 22.37 -20.24 93.53
C PHE A 55 21.42 -20.83 94.57
N GLN A 56 20.57 -21.80 94.21
CA GLN A 56 19.72 -22.52 95.17
C GLN A 56 20.56 -23.32 96.18
N VAL A 57 21.63 -23.97 95.73
CA VAL A 57 22.59 -24.66 96.58
C VAL A 57 23.35 -23.68 97.48
N LEU A 58 23.73 -22.51 96.95
CA LEU A 58 24.37 -21.45 97.72
C LEU A 58 23.44 -20.91 98.83
N ASP A 59 22.17 -20.68 98.52
CA ASP A 59 21.13 -20.25 99.47
C ASP A 59 20.89 -21.28 100.58
N ASP A 60 20.99 -22.55 100.23
CA ASP A 60 20.90 -23.66 101.16
C ASP A 60 22.10 -23.75 102.10
N LEU A 61 23.29 -23.34 101.63
CA LEU A 61 24.55 -23.45 102.36
C LEU A 61 24.83 -22.22 103.24
N VAL A 62 24.48 -21.01 102.79
CA VAL A 62 24.76 -19.74 103.48
C VAL A 62 24.29 -19.74 104.95
N PRO A 63 23.06 -20.15 105.31
CA PRO A 63 22.59 -20.18 106.71
C PRO A 63 23.33 -21.19 107.59
N LYS A 64 24.01 -22.18 107.00
CA LYS A 64 24.71 -23.26 107.70
C LYS A 64 26.17 -22.89 108.04
N LEU A 65 26.65 -21.72 107.63
CA LEU A 65 28.05 -21.27 107.76
C LEU A 65 28.36 -20.47 109.05
N GLY A 66 27.35 -20.22 109.91
CA GLY A 66 27.56 -19.63 111.23
C GLY A 66 28.11 -18.20 111.17
N VAL A 67 29.30 -17.95 111.72
CA VAL A 67 29.92 -16.61 111.79
C VAL A 67 30.20 -16.02 110.39
N TYR A 68 30.44 -16.88 109.40
CA TYR A 68 30.74 -16.48 108.03
C TYR A 68 29.50 -16.17 107.19
N THR A 69 28.29 -16.36 107.74
CA THR A 69 27.03 -16.11 107.03
C THR A 69 27.02 -14.71 106.42
N ARG A 70 27.35 -13.66 107.19
CA ARG A 70 27.38 -12.27 106.69
C ARG A 70 28.32 -12.04 105.51
N VAL A 71 29.47 -12.72 105.49
CA VAL A 71 30.46 -12.58 104.41
C VAL A 71 29.98 -13.32 103.16
N PHE A 72 29.47 -14.54 103.32
CA PHE A 72 28.95 -15.32 102.20
C PHE A 72 27.62 -14.79 101.65
N THR A 73 26.81 -14.08 102.45
CA THR A 73 25.64 -13.34 101.96
C THR A 73 26.08 -12.20 101.04
N LYS A 74 27.09 -11.41 101.42
CA LYS A 74 27.64 -10.36 100.54
C LYS A 74 28.23 -10.94 99.25
N ILE A 75 29.03 -12.00 99.36
CA ILE A 75 29.60 -12.67 98.18
C ILE A 75 28.51 -13.23 97.27
N LYS A 76 27.45 -13.80 97.85
CA LYS A 76 26.28 -14.25 97.09
C LYS A 76 25.65 -13.07 96.35
N ASP A 77 25.37 -11.97 97.04
CA ASP A 77 24.66 -10.83 96.47
C ASP A 77 25.50 -10.17 95.36
N ASP A 78 26.81 -10.05 95.56
CA ASP A 78 27.76 -9.56 94.54
C ASP A 78 27.83 -10.51 93.32
N LEU A 79 27.88 -11.84 93.55
CA LEU A 79 27.84 -12.84 92.48
C LEU A 79 26.50 -12.84 91.75
N TYR A 80 25.39 -12.64 92.46
CA TYR A 80 24.06 -12.58 91.88
C TYR A 80 23.93 -11.34 90.99
N GLY A 81 24.39 -10.17 91.44
CA GLY A 81 24.45 -8.94 90.64
C GLY A 81 25.40 -9.04 89.43
N ALA A 82 26.47 -9.82 89.52
CA ALA A 82 27.38 -10.03 88.39
C ALA A 82 26.83 -10.98 87.32
N VAL A 83 25.96 -11.93 87.70
CA VAL A 83 25.44 -12.96 86.79
C VAL A 83 24.08 -12.61 86.23
N TYR A 84 23.20 -11.99 87.01
CA TYR A 84 21.85 -11.63 86.62
C TYR A 84 21.73 -10.15 86.25
N SER A 85 20.89 -9.85 85.25
CA SER A 85 20.57 -8.49 84.86
C SER A 85 19.93 -7.71 86.01
N GLU A 86 20.19 -6.40 86.04
CA GLU A 86 19.48 -5.48 86.94
C GLU A 86 18.00 -5.38 86.57
N ASP A 87 17.70 -5.46 85.27
CA ASP A 87 16.34 -5.36 84.71
C ASP A 87 15.52 -6.64 84.90
N LEU A 88 14.25 -6.45 85.25
CA LEU A 88 13.24 -7.51 85.32
C LEU A 88 12.76 -7.82 83.90
N THR A 89 12.83 -9.09 83.52
CA THR A 89 12.42 -9.55 82.18
C THR A 89 11.31 -10.59 82.34
N THR A 90 10.37 -10.60 81.39
CA THR A 90 9.30 -11.59 81.36
C THR A 90 9.86 -12.89 80.79
N HIS A 91 9.73 -13.97 81.55
CA HIS A 91 10.01 -15.32 81.06
C HIS A 91 8.87 -15.79 80.15
N THR A 92 9.10 -16.83 79.35
CA THR A 92 8.09 -17.43 78.44
C THR A 92 6.80 -17.88 79.14
N ASP A 93 6.85 -18.07 80.46
CA ASP A 93 5.73 -18.52 81.30
C ASP A 93 4.96 -17.36 81.96
N GLY A 94 5.25 -16.11 81.59
CA GLY A 94 4.62 -14.91 82.16
C GLY A 94 5.12 -14.53 83.56
N SER A 95 6.03 -15.31 84.15
CA SER A 95 6.70 -14.95 85.40
C SER A 95 7.76 -13.87 85.18
N ILE A 96 7.73 -12.82 85.99
CA ILE A 96 8.74 -11.75 85.98
C ILE A 96 9.96 -12.24 86.78
N MET A 97 11.09 -12.47 86.11
CA MET A 97 12.33 -12.90 86.74
C MET A 97 13.53 -12.14 86.17
N LYS A 98 14.63 -12.10 86.92
CA LYS A 98 15.90 -11.61 86.40
C LYS A 98 16.55 -12.70 85.56
N ILE A 99 17.02 -12.35 84.37
CA ILE A 99 17.64 -13.30 83.44
C ILE A 99 19.17 -13.13 83.53
N PRO A 100 19.96 -14.22 83.40
CA PRO A 100 21.41 -14.09 83.36
C PRO A 100 21.91 -13.28 82.16
N TYR A 101 22.98 -12.49 82.34
CA TYR A 101 23.57 -11.65 81.27
C TYR A 101 23.94 -12.45 80.01
N PHE A 102 24.38 -13.70 80.14
CA PHE A 102 24.73 -14.53 78.98
C PHE A 102 23.50 -14.94 78.14
N THR A 103 22.33 -15.11 78.76
CA THR A 103 21.08 -15.40 78.06
C THR A 103 20.55 -14.13 77.37
N LEU A 104 20.63 -12.99 78.07
CA LEU A 104 20.30 -11.69 77.48
C LEU A 104 21.19 -11.38 76.26
N MET A 105 22.49 -11.61 76.39
CA MET A 105 23.44 -11.37 75.30
C MET A 105 23.16 -12.27 74.09
N ARG A 106 22.78 -13.55 74.31
CA ARG A 106 22.34 -14.42 73.22
C ARG A 106 21.11 -13.86 72.50
N ARG A 107 20.06 -13.45 73.23
CA ARG A 107 18.87 -12.85 72.62
C ARG A 107 19.21 -11.60 71.81
N ILE A 108 20.10 -10.74 72.32
CA ILE A 108 20.55 -9.55 71.59
C ILE A 108 21.34 -9.92 70.32
N PHE A 109 22.16 -10.97 70.37
CA PHE A 109 22.85 -11.47 69.17
C PHE A 109 21.85 -12.07 68.18
N ASP A 110 20.93 -12.92 68.63
CA ASP A 110 19.89 -13.51 67.79
C ASP A 110 19.04 -12.40 67.11
N GLU A 111 18.60 -11.38 67.86
CA GLU A 111 17.87 -10.24 67.31
C GLU A 111 18.70 -9.39 66.32
N ARG A 112 20.02 -9.33 66.51
CA ARG A 112 20.93 -8.63 65.58
C ARG A 112 21.14 -9.44 64.32
N ASP A 113 21.30 -10.75 64.45
CA ASP A 113 21.45 -11.67 63.34
C ASP A 113 20.16 -11.65 62.49
N ASP A 114 18.98 -11.73 63.12
CA ASP A 114 17.68 -11.59 62.43
C ASP A 114 17.56 -10.26 61.66
N LYS A 115 17.97 -9.14 62.28
CA LYS A 115 17.96 -7.82 61.62
C LYS A 115 18.97 -7.76 60.48
N GLN A 116 20.13 -8.38 60.64
CA GLN A 116 21.16 -8.45 59.62
C GLN A 116 20.67 -9.26 58.42
N ASP A 117 19.98 -10.37 58.66
CA ASP A 117 19.39 -11.21 57.63
C ASP A 117 18.32 -10.41 56.84
N ILE A 118 17.39 -9.74 57.52
CA ILE A 118 16.38 -8.89 56.86
C ILE A 118 17.03 -7.78 56.01
N LEU A 119 18.05 -7.10 56.55
CA LEU A 119 18.76 -6.06 55.80
C LEU A 119 19.51 -6.62 54.60
N SER A 120 20.06 -7.83 54.72
CA SER A 120 20.73 -8.50 53.61
C SER A 120 19.75 -8.87 52.48
N GLU A 121 18.56 -9.37 52.83
CA GLU A 121 17.49 -9.67 51.86
C GLU A 121 17.01 -8.40 51.15
N GLN A 122 16.82 -7.29 51.90
CA GLN A 122 16.45 -6.01 51.31
C GLN A 122 17.53 -5.47 50.37
N LEU A 123 18.80 -5.61 50.74
CA LEU A 123 19.92 -5.21 49.92
C LEU A 123 19.96 -6.00 48.60
N ASP A 124 19.72 -7.30 48.66
CA ASP A 124 19.72 -8.16 47.48
C ASP A 124 18.53 -7.88 46.56
N GLU A 125 17.35 -7.58 47.11
CA GLU A 125 16.20 -7.13 46.34
C GLU A 125 16.46 -5.78 45.65
N VAL A 126 17.11 -4.84 46.32
CA VAL A 126 17.50 -3.55 45.71
C VAL A 126 18.54 -3.76 44.61
N LYS A 127 19.55 -4.61 44.82
CA LYS A 127 20.53 -4.96 43.78
C LYS A 127 19.84 -5.55 42.56
N ARG A 128 18.91 -6.50 42.75
CA ARG A 128 18.15 -7.13 41.66
C ARG A 128 17.37 -6.10 40.86
N ARG A 129 16.68 -5.17 41.52
CA ARG A 129 15.97 -4.05 40.85
C ARG A 129 16.93 -3.13 40.09
N LEU A 130 18.10 -2.86 40.66
CA LEU A 130 19.10 -2.00 40.03
C LEU A 130 19.70 -2.64 38.78
N PHE A 131 19.96 -3.95 38.81
CA PHE A 131 20.40 -4.71 37.63
C PHE A 131 19.32 -4.73 36.54
N GLU A 132 18.07 -4.99 36.90
CA GLU A 132 16.96 -4.97 35.95
C GLU A 132 16.81 -3.58 35.29
N LYS A 133 16.95 -2.51 36.08
CA LYS A 133 16.90 -1.14 35.56
C LYS A 133 18.10 -0.79 34.68
N HIS A 134 19.30 -1.27 35.00
CA HIS A 134 20.46 -1.11 34.12
C HIS A 134 20.27 -1.85 32.80
N LYS A 135 19.76 -3.08 32.84
CA LYS A 135 19.45 -3.85 31.64
C LYS A 135 18.43 -3.13 30.76
N GLN A 136 17.35 -2.61 31.35
CA GLN A 136 16.34 -1.80 30.63
C GLN A 136 16.95 -0.52 30.04
N LEU A 137 17.87 0.12 30.75
CA LEU A 137 18.58 1.30 30.25
C LEU A 137 19.43 0.96 29.02
N GLU A 138 20.18 -0.13 29.06
CA GLU A 138 21.01 -0.61 27.94
C GLU A 138 20.15 -0.96 26.71
N GLU A 139 19.03 -1.67 26.91
CA GLU A 139 18.08 -1.97 25.84
C GLU A 139 17.48 -0.70 25.21
N ASN A 140 17.17 0.31 26.03
CA ASN A 140 16.66 1.58 25.53
C ASN A 140 17.76 2.39 24.81
N GLN A 141 19.00 2.36 25.29
CA GLN A 141 20.13 2.98 24.60
C GLN A 141 20.35 2.36 23.21
N GLN A 142 20.25 1.03 23.09
CA GLN A 142 20.31 0.36 21.79
C GLN A 142 19.16 0.77 20.88
N LYS A 143 17.93 0.85 21.39
CA LYS A 143 16.78 1.34 20.61
C LYS A 143 16.98 2.78 20.13
N ILE A 144 17.52 3.66 20.98
CA ILE A 144 17.83 5.04 20.60
C ILE A 144 18.82 5.06 19.43
N LEU A 145 19.91 4.29 19.50
CA LEU A 145 20.88 4.21 18.40
C LEU A 145 20.24 3.72 17.10
N THR A 146 19.39 2.68 17.16
CA THR A 146 18.69 2.21 15.95
C THR A 146 17.73 3.25 15.39
N LEU A 147 17.07 4.04 16.25
CA LEU A 147 16.18 5.11 15.81
C LEU A 147 16.99 6.25 15.18
N ASP A 148 18.13 6.62 15.76
CA ASP A 148 19.02 7.65 15.20
C ASP A 148 19.52 7.22 13.80
N GLU A 149 19.93 5.98 13.61
CA GLU A 149 20.31 5.43 12.29
C GLU A 149 19.15 5.52 11.27
N THR A 150 17.92 5.22 11.71
CA THR A 150 16.75 5.36 10.81
C THR A 150 16.44 6.82 10.48
N ILE A 151 16.63 7.74 11.43
CA ILE A 151 16.44 9.18 11.21
C ILE A 151 17.49 9.69 10.21
N GLU A 152 18.74 9.30 10.36
CA GLU A 152 19.80 9.63 9.39
C GLU A 152 19.47 9.10 7.99
N GLY A 153 19.02 7.84 7.89
CA GLY A 153 18.58 7.27 6.62
C GLY A 153 17.41 8.02 5.96
N LEU A 154 16.43 8.45 6.76
CA LEU A 154 15.30 9.26 6.28
C LEU A 154 15.75 10.67 5.86
N ASN A 155 16.67 11.30 6.58
CA ASN A 155 17.20 12.61 6.24
C ASN A 155 17.96 12.57 4.90
N ASN A 156 18.82 11.57 4.69
CA ASN A 156 19.50 11.38 3.41
C ASN A 156 18.49 11.20 2.27
N ARG A 157 17.41 10.46 2.51
CA ARG A 157 16.35 10.28 1.50
C ARG A 157 15.58 11.56 1.20
N ILE A 158 15.39 12.42 2.20
CA ILE A 158 14.79 13.75 1.99
C ILE A 158 15.71 14.61 1.14
N GLU A 159 17.01 14.64 1.44
CA GLU A 159 18.01 15.38 0.65
C GLU A 159 18.03 14.92 -0.82
N GLU A 160 18.06 13.61 -1.08
CA GLU A 160 17.98 13.06 -2.45
C GLU A 160 16.71 13.49 -3.19
N LEU A 161 15.56 13.51 -2.49
CA LEU A 161 14.29 13.92 -3.08
C LEU A 161 14.24 15.42 -3.34
N ASP A 162 14.82 16.24 -2.45
CA ASP A 162 14.91 17.68 -2.63
C ASP A 162 15.82 18.02 -3.82
N GLU A 163 16.97 17.35 -3.96
CA GLU A 163 17.84 17.48 -5.14
C GLU A 163 17.07 17.15 -6.42
N SER A 164 16.37 16.02 -6.47
CA SER A 164 15.56 15.63 -7.64
C SER A 164 14.42 16.63 -7.93
N LEU A 165 13.79 17.19 -6.89
CA LEU A 165 12.78 18.24 -7.05
C LEU A 165 13.39 19.52 -7.62
N THR A 166 14.59 19.92 -7.19
CA THR A 166 15.26 21.10 -7.73
C THR A 166 15.65 20.93 -9.19
N GLU A 167 16.16 19.75 -9.57
CA GLU A 167 16.48 19.40 -10.95
C GLU A 167 15.23 19.45 -11.83
N ARG A 168 14.13 18.79 -11.42
CA ARG A 168 12.87 18.82 -12.16
C ARG A 168 12.27 20.22 -12.27
N LYS A 169 12.37 21.05 -11.22
CA LYS A 169 11.95 22.46 -11.29
C LYS A 169 12.76 23.23 -12.32
N SER A 170 14.07 23.02 -12.37
CA SER A 170 14.92 23.68 -13.37
C SER A 170 14.57 23.26 -14.80
N GLU A 171 14.22 21.98 -14.99
CA GLU A 171 13.78 21.45 -16.29
C GLU A 171 12.42 22.00 -16.71
N ILE A 172 11.46 22.13 -15.78
CA ILE A 172 10.17 22.78 -16.05
C ILE A 172 10.39 24.21 -16.54
N VAL A 173 11.23 25.00 -15.85
CA VAL A 173 11.51 26.38 -16.26
C VAL A 173 12.13 26.42 -17.67
N ARG A 174 13.07 25.51 -17.98
CA ARG A 174 13.67 25.40 -19.31
C ARG A 174 12.61 25.12 -20.39
N LEU A 175 11.72 24.16 -20.14
CA LEU A 175 10.66 23.80 -21.07
C LEU A 175 9.61 24.91 -21.23
N GLU A 176 9.30 25.65 -20.16
CA GLU A 176 8.40 26.79 -20.20
C GLU A 176 8.97 27.93 -21.05
N ASP A 177 10.27 28.20 -20.95
CA ASP A 177 10.95 29.19 -21.79
C ASP A 177 11.02 28.73 -23.26
N GLU A 178 11.34 27.46 -23.53
CA GLU A 178 11.30 26.89 -24.90
C GLU A 178 9.90 26.98 -25.52
N LEU A 179 8.85 26.68 -24.74
CA LEU A 179 7.47 26.82 -25.20
C LEU A 179 7.09 28.27 -25.47
N ARG A 180 7.58 29.22 -24.67
CA ARG A 180 7.34 30.65 -24.88
C ARG A 180 7.99 31.10 -26.18
N GLU A 181 9.25 30.73 -26.41
CA GLU A 181 9.95 31.06 -27.65
C GLU A 181 9.25 30.50 -28.89
N GLU A 182 8.75 29.26 -28.85
CA GLU A 182 8.02 28.72 -30.00
C GLU A 182 6.66 29.36 -30.24
N ARG A 183 5.97 29.80 -29.19
CA ARG A 183 4.76 30.60 -29.35
C ARG A 183 5.06 31.92 -30.03
N GLU A 184 6.10 32.64 -29.59
CA GLU A 184 6.53 33.89 -30.23
C GLU A 184 6.92 33.67 -31.70
N ARG A 185 7.67 32.61 -32.03
CA ARG A 185 8.01 32.26 -33.42
C ARG A 185 6.78 31.93 -34.26
N SER A 186 5.78 31.26 -33.68
CA SER A 186 4.52 30.96 -34.35
C SER A 186 3.72 32.23 -34.62
N GLU A 187 3.59 33.11 -33.62
CA GLU A 187 2.89 34.39 -33.75
C GLU A 187 3.55 35.30 -34.81
N ASP A 188 4.88 35.37 -34.83
CA ASP A 188 5.63 36.09 -35.86
C ASP A 188 5.38 35.51 -37.27
N MET A 189 5.25 34.20 -37.38
CA MET A 189 4.95 33.53 -38.66
C MET A 189 3.51 33.81 -39.09
N GLU A 190 2.55 33.74 -38.18
CA GLU A 190 1.15 34.07 -38.43
C GLU A 190 1.01 35.51 -38.92
N GLN A 191 1.63 36.48 -38.25
CA GLN A 191 1.59 37.89 -38.67
C GLN A 191 2.18 38.10 -40.08
N ARG A 192 3.24 37.37 -40.43
CA ARG A 192 3.81 37.43 -41.79
C ARG A 192 2.84 36.88 -42.83
N LEU A 193 2.25 35.72 -42.57
CA LEU A 193 1.28 35.10 -43.47
C LEU A 193 0.01 35.95 -43.60
N GLU A 194 -0.45 36.57 -42.52
CA GLU A 194 -1.55 37.54 -42.58
C GLU A 194 -1.20 38.75 -43.46
N GLY A 195 0.02 39.27 -43.35
CA GLY A 195 0.54 40.29 -44.26
C GLY A 195 0.47 39.85 -45.72
N ASP A 196 1.01 38.67 -46.03
CA ASP A 196 0.99 38.10 -47.39
C ASP A 196 -0.44 37.88 -47.91
N ILE A 197 -1.36 37.44 -47.05
CA ILE A 197 -2.78 37.26 -47.39
C ILE A 197 -3.40 38.61 -47.77
N ASN A 198 -3.15 39.66 -46.99
CA ASN A 198 -3.69 40.99 -47.26
C ASN A 198 -3.13 41.55 -48.58
N ASP A 199 -1.83 41.43 -48.82
CA ASP A 199 -1.20 41.87 -50.07
C ASP A 199 -1.78 41.13 -51.30
N LEU A 200 -2.03 39.82 -51.18
CA LEU A 200 -2.65 39.02 -52.23
C LEU A 200 -4.12 39.39 -52.46
N GLN A 201 -4.86 39.70 -51.39
CA GLN A 201 -6.24 40.17 -51.49
C GLN A 201 -6.32 41.53 -52.22
N ASP A 202 -5.47 42.48 -51.85
CA ASP A 202 -5.39 43.78 -52.51
C ASP A 202 -5.04 43.62 -54.00
N SER A 203 -4.06 42.78 -54.34
CA SER A 203 -3.71 42.50 -55.74
C SER A 203 -4.85 41.83 -56.51
N LEU A 204 -5.62 40.95 -55.86
CA LEU A 204 -6.78 40.31 -56.46
C LEU A 204 -7.89 41.32 -56.74
N ASP A 205 -8.14 42.25 -55.81
CA ASP A 205 -9.15 43.30 -55.96
C ASP A 205 -8.76 44.31 -57.04
N GLU A 206 -7.48 44.67 -57.14
CA GLU A 206 -6.96 45.48 -58.25
C GLU A 206 -7.18 44.80 -59.60
N ALA A 207 -6.85 43.50 -59.71
CA ALA A 207 -7.09 42.73 -60.92
C ALA A 207 -8.58 42.59 -61.26
N HIS A 208 -9.45 42.42 -60.26
CA HIS A 208 -10.90 42.43 -60.45
C HIS A 208 -11.40 43.79 -60.96
N ALA A 209 -10.91 44.90 -60.39
CA ALA A 209 -11.26 46.24 -60.85
C ALA A 209 -10.79 46.49 -62.29
N GLU A 210 -9.61 45.99 -62.66
CA GLU A 210 -9.12 46.05 -64.04
C GLU A 210 -10.00 45.23 -64.99
N ILE A 211 -10.35 43.99 -64.62
CA ILE A 211 -11.27 43.15 -65.39
C ILE A 211 -12.62 43.84 -65.54
N GLU A 212 -13.16 44.46 -64.49
CA GLU A 212 -14.41 45.20 -64.54
C GLU A 212 -14.32 46.36 -65.55
N ASN A 213 -13.23 47.12 -65.50
CA ASN A 213 -12.98 48.21 -66.45
C ASN A 213 -12.88 47.69 -67.89
N LEU A 214 -12.10 46.63 -68.13
CA LEU A 214 -12.00 45.99 -69.45
C LEU A 214 -13.35 45.43 -69.91
N SER A 215 -14.17 44.92 -69.00
CA SER A 215 -15.51 44.43 -69.32
C SER A 215 -16.44 45.56 -69.79
N LYS A 216 -16.32 46.76 -69.21
CA LYS A 216 -17.05 47.96 -69.65
C LYS A 216 -16.64 48.35 -71.08
N TYR A 217 -15.33 48.34 -71.37
CA TYR A 217 -14.84 48.60 -72.74
C TYR A 217 -15.30 47.53 -73.72
N LYS A 218 -15.21 46.25 -73.34
CA LYS A 218 -15.68 45.14 -74.17
C LYS A 218 -17.17 45.27 -74.45
N LYS A 219 -17.99 45.58 -73.44
CA LYS A 219 -19.42 45.81 -73.62
C LYS A 219 -19.69 46.97 -74.58
N GLY A 220 -18.98 48.09 -74.44
CA GLY A 220 -19.10 49.20 -75.40
C GLY A 220 -18.70 48.81 -76.83
N TYR A 221 -17.66 47.99 -76.98
CA TYR A 221 -17.27 47.43 -78.28
C TYR A 221 -18.31 46.48 -78.85
N ASP A 222 -18.83 45.56 -78.02
CA ASP A 222 -19.87 44.60 -78.39
C ASP A 222 -21.16 45.35 -78.78
N ASP A 223 -21.57 46.37 -78.02
CA ASP A 223 -22.74 47.21 -78.32
C ASP A 223 -22.57 47.94 -79.66
N LEU A 224 -21.38 48.48 -79.94
CA LEU A 224 -21.05 49.05 -81.26
C LEU A 224 -21.10 47.98 -82.36
N TYR A 225 -20.49 46.82 -82.12
CA TYR A 225 -20.45 45.69 -83.05
C TYR A 225 -21.86 45.18 -83.38
N TYR A 226 -22.74 45.07 -82.39
CA TYR A 226 -24.14 44.69 -82.57
C TYR A 226 -24.96 45.80 -83.23
N ALA A 227 -24.71 47.08 -82.95
CA ALA A 227 -25.32 48.19 -83.67
C ALA A 227 -24.95 48.21 -85.17
N PHE A 228 -23.76 47.70 -85.53
CA PHE A 228 -23.35 47.48 -86.93
C PHE A 228 -23.87 46.15 -87.51
N LEU A 229 -24.20 45.16 -86.68
CA LEU A 229 -24.80 43.89 -87.07
C LEU A 229 -26.33 43.88 -87.04
N ASP A 230 -26.99 45.00 -86.73
CA ASP A 230 -28.46 45.13 -86.73
C ASP A 230 -29.04 45.22 -88.16
N THR A 231 -28.59 44.28 -88.99
CA THR A 231 -29.24 43.75 -90.20
C THR A 231 -29.03 42.24 -90.26
N SER A 232 -29.25 41.51 -89.17
CA SER A 232 -29.46 40.06 -89.27
C SER A 232 -30.09 39.52 -87.99
N GLU A 233 -31.35 39.14 -88.13
CA GLU A 233 -32.14 38.37 -87.19
C GLU A 233 -31.40 37.14 -86.63
N GLY A 234 -31.77 36.80 -85.39
CA GLY A 234 -31.90 35.41 -84.98
C GLY A 234 -30.76 34.86 -84.11
N SER A 235 -31.03 34.71 -82.82
CA SER A 235 -31.57 33.45 -82.28
C SER A 235 -31.27 33.33 -80.78
N GLU A 236 -32.34 33.25 -80.00
CA GLU A 236 -32.29 32.75 -78.64
C GLU A 236 -31.94 31.25 -78.65
N THR A 237 -31.01 30.82 -77.79
CA THR A 237 -31.03 29.47 -77.26
C THR A 237 -30.76 29.49 -75.75
N PRO A 238 -31.66 28.95 -74.90
CA PRO A 238 -31.35 28.75 -73.49
C PRO A 238 -30.66 27.39 -73.33
N SER A 239 -29.39 27.40 -72.94
CA SER A 239 -28.68 26.18 -72.57
C SER A 239 -29.21 25.64 -71.23
N LYS A 240 -29.74 24.41 -71.23
CA LYS A 240 -30.11 23.69 -70.01
C LYS A 240 -28.84 23.36 -69.22
N LYS A 241 -28.71 23.94 -68.02
CA LYS A 241 -27.65 23.62 -67.05
C LYS A 241 -27.84 22.19 -66.53
N MET A 242 -27.03 21.25 -67.03
CA MET A 242 -26.74 20.00 -66.33
C MET A 242 -26.03 20.36 -65.03
N ARG A 243 -26.63 20.03 -63.87
CA ARG A 243 -25.95 20.13 -62.57
C ARG A 243 -24.84 19.07 -62.55
N PRO A 244 -23.57 19.44 -62.31
CA PRO A 244 -22.50 18.46 -62.24
C PRO A 244 -22.59 17.68 -60.91
N VAL A 245 -22.49 16.36 -61.01
CA VAL A 245 -22.41 15.36 -59.91
C VAL A 245 -21.30 15.66 -58.88
N ILE A 246 -20.40 16.59 -59.19
CA ILE A 246 -19.36 17.12 -58.28
C ILE A 246 -19.99 17.92 -57.12
N SER A 247 -21.15 18.57 -57.35
CA SER A 247 -21.84 19.36 -56.32
C SER A 247 -22.44 18.50 -55.21
N THR A 248 -22.86 17.26 -55.50
CA THR A 248 -23.47 16.35 -54.52
C THR A 248 -22.41 15.65 -53.66
N LYS A 249 -21.24 15.29 -54.22
CA LYS A 249 -20.15 14.69 -53.44
C LYS A 249 -19.54 15.68 -52.44
N ARG A 250 -19.32 16.93 -52.85
CA ARG A 250 -18.83 17.99 -51.96
C ARG A 250 -19.82 18.28 -50.84
N ALA A 251 -21.11 18.43 -51.15
CA ALA A 251 -22.14 18.63 -50.14
C ALA A 251 -22.23 17.47 -49.14
N ASN A 252 -22.08 16.22 -49.62
CA ASN A 252 -22.05 15.06 -48.74
C ASN A 252 -20.83 15.04 -47.80
N LEU A 253 -19.64 15.40 -48.28
CA LEU A 253 -18.45 15.49 -47.43
C LEU A 253 -18.57 16.60 -46.36
N ILE A 254 -19.11 17.76 -46.72
CA ILE A 254 -19.36 18.85 -45.76
C ILE A 254 -20.34 18.38 -44.69
N ASN A 255 -21.47 17.77 -45.08
CA ASN A 255 -22.45 17.23 -44.13
C ASN A 255 -21.84 16.14 -43.22
N ASN A 256 -20.94 15.29 -43.74
CA ASN A 256 -20.28 14.25 -42.95
C ASN A 256 -19.25 14.84 -41.97
N ILE A 257 -18.55 15.91 -42.35
CA ILE A 257 -17.64 16.65 -41.45
C ILE A 257 -18.43 17.33 -40.34
N GLU A 258 -19.54 18.00 -40.68
CA GLU A 258 -20.43 18.61 -39.68
C GLU A 258 -21.04 17.56 -38.74
N ALA A 259 -21.39 16.38 -39.26
CA ALA A 259 -21.88 15.27 -38.44
C ALA A 259 -20.79 14.72 -37.51
N ALA A 260 -19.54 14.62 -37.96
CA ALA A 260 -18.41 14.23 -37.13
C ALA A 260 -18.15 15.24 -36.02
N GLN A 261 -18.17 16.55 -36.31
CA GLN A 261 -18.02 17.61 -35.31
C GLN A 261 -19.12 17.58 -34.24
N LYS A 262 -20.36 17.32 -34.63
CA LYS A 262 -21.47 17.15 -33.66
C LYS A 262 -21.29 15.93 -32.76
N LEU A 263 -20.75 14.83 -33.30
CA LEU A 263 -20.42 13.64 -32.52
C LEU A 263 -19.27 13.92 -31.55
N GLU A 264 -18.27 14.71 -31.96
CA GLU A 264 -17.19 15.18 -31.08
C GLU A 264 -17.73 16.00 -29.89
N GLU A 265 -18.59 16.98 -30.15
CA GLU A 265 -19.26 17.76 -29.11
C GLU A 265 -20.07 16.89 -28.14
N GLN A 266 -20.74 15.86 -28.65
CA GLN A 266 -21.50 14.90 -27.83
C GLN A 266 -20.58 14.06 -26.94
N ILE A 267 -19.46 13.55 -27.48
CA ILE A 267 -18.48 12.77 -26.72
C ILE A 267 -17.82 13.65 -25.65
N MET A 268 -17.50 14.90 -25.97
CA MET A 268 -16.98 15.87 -24.99
C MET A 268 -18.00 16.16 -23.87
N SER A 269 -19.29 16.24 -24.19
CA SER A 269 -20.34 16.36 -23.18
C SER A 269 -20.41 15.14 -22.26
N VAL A 270 -20.31 13.93 -22.82
CA VAL A 270 -20.30 12.68 -22.03
C VAL A 270 -19.06 12.61 -21.13
N MET A 271 -17.91 13.06 -21.64
CA MET A 271 -16.66 13.15 -20.86
C MET A 271 -16.82 14.11 -19.67
N ASN A 272 -17.38 15.30 -19.90
CA ASN A 272 -17.63 16.26 -18.83
C ASN A 272 -18.59 15.70 -17.78
N THR A 273 -19.66 15.01 -18.19
CA THR A 273 -20.57 14.33 -17.24
C THR A 273 -19.85 13.24 -16.45
N ALA A 274 -18.98 12.44 -17.07
CA ALA A 274 -18.20 11.42 -16.36
C ALA A 274 -17.23 12.03 -15.33
N ILE A 275 -16.64 13.19 -15.63
CA ILE A 275 -15.77 13.94 -14.71
C ILE A 275 -16.60 14.50 -13.55
N GLU A 276 -17.74 15.13 -13.83
CA GLU A 276 -18.65 15.67 -12.80
C GLU A 276 -19.16 14.58 -11.85
N GLU A 277 -19.51 13.39 -12.37
CA GLU A 277 -19.93 12.25 -11.57
C GLU A 277 -18.80 11.73 -10.66
N PHE A 278 -17.56 11.72 -11.17
CA PHE A 278 -16.40 11.32 -10.39
C PHE A 278 -16.03 12.35 -9.31
N ASP A 279 -16.04 13.63 -9.63
CA ASP A 279 -15.78 14.72 -8.67
C ASP A 279 -16.84 14.72 -7.56
N LYS A 280 -18.11 14.53 -7.92
CA LYS A 280 -19.19 14.40 -6.94
C LYS A 280 -18.98 13.18 -6.03
N PHE A 281 -18.58 12.03 -6.59
CA PHE A 281 -18.24 10.86 -5.79
C PHE A 281 -17.07 11.15 -4.84
N MET A 282 -16.02 11.85 -5.29
CA MET A 282 -14.89 12.23 -4.45
C MET A 282 -15.29 13.15 -3.29
N GLU A 283 -16.20 14.11 -3.54
CA GLU A 283 -16.75 14.98 -2.50
C GLU A 283 -17.60 14.22 -1.48
N ASP A 284 -18.51 13.36 -1.95
CA ASP A 284 -19.37 12.53 -1.11
C ASP A 284 -18.54 11.56 -0.25
N HIS A 285 -17.58 10.87 -0.87
CA HIS A 285 -16.68 9.91 -0.22
C HIS A 285 -15.78 10.57 0.83
N LYS A 286 -15.23 11.75 0.53
CA LYS A 286 -14.49 12.55 1.52
C LYS A 286 -15.40 12.99 2.68
N GLY A 287 -16.65 13.33 2.39
CA GLY A 287 -17.65 13.67 3.39
C GLY A 287 -18.01 12.49 4.31
N GLU A 288 -18.07 11.27 3.77
CA GLU A 288 -18.28 10.04 4.55
C GLU A 288 -17.10 9.74 5.47
N LEU A 289 -15.86 9.83 4.96
CA LEU A 289 -14.65 9.65 5.76
C LEU A 289 -14.50 10.69 6.88
N MET A 290 -14.97 11.93 6.69
CA MET A 290 -14.96 12.96 7.74
C MET A 290 -16.05 12.78 8.80
N LYS A 291 -17.13 12.04 8.51
CA LYS A 291 -18.18 11.73 9.51
C LYS A 291 -17.77 10.63 10.48
N ILE A 292 -16.73 9.87 10.13
CA ILE A 292 -16.13 8.87 11.00
C ILE A 292 -15.35 9.62 12.10
N GLU A 293 -16.06 10.00 13.17
CA GLU A 293 -15.46 10.66 14.34
C GLU A 293 -14.46 9.72 15.05
N GLU A 294 -13.23 10.19 15.25
CA GLU A 294 -12.29 9.58 16.19
C GLU A 294 -12.79 9.87 17.61
N LYS A 295 -13.60 8.95 18.17
CA LYS A 295 -13.92 8.95 19.60
C LYS A 295 -12.86 8.14 20.33
N ASP A 296 -12.14 8.79 21.25
CA ASP A 296 -11.11 8.14 22.07
C ASP A 296 -11.68 7.08 23.05
N ASP A 297 -13.00 7.00 23.20
CA ASP A 297 -13.72 6.08 24.09
C ASP A 297 -14.42 4.92 23.33
N LEU A 298 -13.89 4.48 22.18
CA LEU A 298 -14.42 3.31 21.45
C LEU A 298 -13.98 2.00 22.10
N THR A 299 -14.91 1.05 22.22
CA THR A 299 -14.56 -0.32 22.62
C THR A 299 -13.83 -1.05 21.49
N ASP A 300 -12.99 -2.05 21.82
CA ASP A 300 -12.20 -2.82 20.83
C ASP A 300 -13.06 -3.37 19.67
N ALA A 301 -14.30 -3.78 19.94
CA ALA A 301 -15.23 -4.26 18.91
C ALA A 301 -15.78 -3.14 18.02
N GLU A 302 -15.94 -1.92 18.53
CA GLU A 302 -16.35 -0.76 17.74
C GLU A 302 -15.19 -0.25 16.87
N PHE A 303 -13.95 -0.39 17.35
CA PHE A 303 -12.74 -0.08 16.60
C PHE A 303 -12.55 -1.03 15.40
N GLU A 304 -12.76 -2.34 15.59
CA GLU A 304 -12.71 -3.33 14.49
C GLU A 304 -13.77 -3.06 13.41
N VAL A 305 -14.99 -2.66 13.81
CA VAL A 305 -16.05 -2.30 12.85
C VAL A 305 -15.67 -1.03 12.07
N GLN A 306 -15.11 -0.03 12.74
CA GLN A 306 -14.66 1.20 12.09
C GLN A 306 -13.49 0.96 11.13
N GLU A 307 -12.56 0.06 11.47
CA GLU A 307 -11.46 -0.33 10.59
C GLU A 307 -11.98 -1.05 9.34
N MET A 308 -12.95 -1.96 9.50
CA MET A 308 -13.60 -2.64 8.38
C MET A 308 -14.37 -1.66 7.46
N ASP A 309 -15.06 -0.68 8.03
CA ASP A 309 -15.78 0.36 7.26
C ASP A 309 -14.80 1.23 6.44
N ILE A 310 -13.64 1.56 7.01
CA ILE A 310 -12.58 2.29 6.30
C ILE A 310 -11.98 1.43 5.18
N GLU A 311 -11.69 0.15 5.43
CA GLU A 311 -11.19 -0.76 4.41
C GLU A 311 -12.19 -0.96 3.26
N GLN A 312 -13.49 -1.01 3.57
CA GLN A 312 -14.54 -1.08 2.55
C GLN A 312 -14.59 0.21 1.72
N ALA A 313 -14.49 1.38 2.37
CA ALA A 313 -14.45 2.67 1.69
C ALA A 313 -13.25 2.76 0.73
N ASP A 314 -12.07 2.30 1.15
CA ASP A 314 -10.86 2.26 0.30
C ASP A 314 -11.05 1.35 -0.94
N GLN A 315 -11.69 0.19 -0.78
CA GLN A 315 -11.99 -0.73 -1.89
C GLN A 315 -12.99 -0.13 -2.89
N GLU A 316 -14.01 0.56 -2.39
CA GLU A 316 -15.00 1.24 -3.24
C GLU A 316 -14.34 2.38 -4.04
N LEU A 317 -13.46 3.15 -3.40
CA LEU A 317 -12.68 4.20 -4.06
C LEU A 317 -11.80 3.63 -5.19
N GLU A 318 -11.08 2.54 -4.95
CA GLU A 318 -10.23 1.90 -5.96
C GLU A 318 -11.07 1.42 -7.15
N ALA A 319 -12.21 0.78 -6.89
CA ALA A 319 -13.11 0.30 -7.95
C ALA A 319 -13.68 1.44 -8.80
N VAL A 320 -14.04 2.58 -8.18
CA VAL A 320 -14.57 3.74 -8.90
C VAL A 320 -13.47 4.45 -9.70
N GLN A 321 -12.25 4.56 -9.16
CA GLN A 321 -11.10 5.10 -9.89
C GLN A 321 -10.74 4.27 -11.11
N GLU A 322 -10.77 2.94 -11.01
CA GLU A 322 -10.48 2.05 -12.14
C GLU A 322 -11.54 2.18 -13.23
N ARG A 323 -12.82 2.25 -12.86
CA ARG A 323 -13.93 2.48 -13.80
C ARG A 323 -13.82 3.83 -14.48
N PHE A 324 -13.56 4.90 -13.73
CA PHE A 324 -13.37 6.24 -14.29
C PHE A 324 -12.21 6.26 -15.29
N ARG A 325 -11.06 5.67 -14.91
CA ARG A 325 -9.89 5.57 -15.78
C ARG A 325 -10.19 4.79 -17.07
N SER A 326 -10.91 3.67 -16.98
CA SER A 326 -11.31 2.91 -18.16
C SER A 326 -12.26 3.73 -19.04
N ASN A 327 -13.28 4.36 -18.45
CA ASN A 327 -14.28 5.12 -19.19
C ASN A 327 -13.68 6.34 -19.90
N VAL A 328 -12.83 7.11 -19.22
CA VAL A 328 -12.08 8.22 -19.84
C VAL A 328 -11.13 7.71 -20.91
N GLY A 329 -10.46 6.58 -20.67
CA GLY A 329 -9.62 5.92 -21.67
C GLY A 329 -10.39 5.56 -22.95
N ASP A 330 -11.57 4.95 -22.82
CA ASP A 330 -12.42 4.59 -23.95
C ASP A 330 -12.92 5.83 -24.71
N ILE A 331 -13.40 6.86 -24.00
CA ILE A 331 -13.83 8.14 -24.57
C ILE A 331 -12.69 8.83 -25.33
N THR A 332 -11.48 8.86 -24.77
CA THR A 332 -10.31 9.47 -25.43
C THR A 332 -9.90 8.72 -26.70
N ASN A 333 -9.96 7.39 -26.69
CA ASN A 333 -9.72 6.57 -27.87
C ASN A 333 -10.77 6.83 -28.96
N GLU A 334 -12.06 6.91 -28.59
CA GLU A 334 -13.14 7.23 -29.53
C GLU A 334 -12.98 8.63 -30.13
N LEU A 335 -12.61 9.63 -29.31
CA LEU A 335 -12.34 10.99 -29.75
C LEU A 335 -11.14 11.05 -30.71
N GLN A 336 -10.09 10.27 -30.45
CA GLN A 336 -8.93 10.16 -31.34
C GLN A 336 -9.31 9.54 -32.70
N LEU A 337 -10.09 8.45 -32.70
CA LEU A 337 -10.57 7.82 -33.92
C LEU A 337 -11.47 8.76 -34.73
N LEU A 338 -12.33 9.52 -34.04
CA LEU A 338 -13.20 10.49 -34.67
C LEU A 338 -12.41 11.65 -35.29
N ASN A 339 -11.36 12.12 -34.62
CA ASN A 339 -10.45 13.12 -35.16
C ASN A 339 -9.72 12.62 -36.41
N GLN A 340 -9.22 11.39 -36.40
CA GLN A 340 -8.61 10.76 -37.60
C GLN A 340 -9.61 10.64 -38.76
N HIS A 341 -10.87 10.33 -38.48
CA HIS A 341 -11.91 10.27 -39.50
C HIS A 341 -12.26 11.67 -40.04
N ALA A 342 -12.33 12.68 -39.17
CA ALA A 342 -12.58 14.06 -39.54
C ALA A 342 -11.44 14.66 -40.39
N THR A 343 -10.18 14.35 -40.08
CA THR A 343 -9.03 14.77 -40.91
C THR A 343 -9.06 14.11 -42.28
N MET A 344 -9.33 12.80 -42.35
CA MET A 344 -9.48 12.08 -43.61
C MET A 344 -10.58 12.66 -44.51
N LEU A 345 -11.74 13.00 -43.92
CA LEU A 345 -12.84 13.63 -44.67
C LEU A 345 -12.48 15.03 -45.19
N LYS A 346 -11.72 15.80 -44.40
CA LYS A 346 -11.20 17.12 -44.82
C LYS A 346 -10.19 16.98 -45.97
N GLU A 347 -9.29 16.01 -45.92
CA GLU A 347 -8.34 15.70 -47.01
C GLU A 347 -9.07 15.25 -48.30
N GLN A 348 -10.12 14.43 -48.18
CA GLN A 348 -10.96 14.05 -49.32
C GLN A 348 -11.71 15.24 -49.92
N LEU A 349 -12.11 16.21 -49.10
CA LEU A 349 -12.72 17.45 -49.57
C LEU A 349 -11.70 18.33 -50.30
N GLN A 350 -10.50 18.47 -49.74
CA GLN A 350 -9.41 19.24 -50.34
C GLN A 350 -8.95 18.66 -51.68
N THR A 351 -8.81 17.33 -51.79
CA THR A 351 -8.47 16.65 -53.05
C THR A 351 -9.58 16.79 -54.11
N LEU A 352 -10.86 16.80 -53.71
CA LEU A 352 -11.97 17.09 -54.64
C LEU A 352 -12.00 18.56 -55.08
N GLU A 353 -11.52 19.49 -54.25
CA GLU A 353 -11.40 20.91 -54.61
C GLU A 353 -10.23 21.18 -55.56
N GLN A 354 -9.11 20.49 -55.37
CA GLN A 354 -7.96 20.54 -56.28
C GLN A 354 -8.26 19.91 -57.66
N ASN A 355 -9.23 18.98 -57.75
CA ASN A 355 -9.56 18.23 -58.97
C ASN A 355 -10.69 18.83 -59.85
N LYS A 356 -11.12 20.09 -59.65
CA LYS A 356 -12.06 20.80 -60.58
C LYS A 356 -11.31 21.28 -61.85
N PRO A 357 -11.91 21.23 -63.05
CA PRO A 357 -11.24 20.64 -64.23
C PRO A 357 -10.40 21.58 -65.10
N THR A 358 -9.20 21.12 -65.46
CA THR A 358 -8.47 21.42 -66.72
C THR A 358 -8.85 20.41 -67.81
N LEU A 359 -10.09 20.44 -68.30
CA LEU A 359 -10.53 19.55 -69.40
C LEU A 359 -10.38 20.22 -70.77
N LYS A 360 -9.23 20.05 -71.43
CA LYS A 360 -9.08 20.28 -72.87
C LYS A 360 -9.51 19.02 -73.65
N ARG A 361 -10.63 19.13 -74.35
CA ARG A 361 -11.12 18.23 -75.41
C ARG A 361 -10.05 18.02 -76.49
N LYS A 362 -9.68 16.78 -76.79
CA LYS A 362 -9.14 16.39 -78.10
C LYS A 362 -10.08 15.39 -78.76
N SER A 363 -10.65 15.83 -79.87
CA SER A 363 -11.40 15.04 -80.84
C SER A 363 -10.45 14.24 -81.73
N ASN A 364 -10.81 12.99 -82.06
CA ASN A 364 -10.50 12.42 -83.36
C ASN A 364 -11.59 11.40 -83.79
N PRO A 365 -11.93 11.29 -85.09
CA PRO A 365 -13.03 10.45 -85.58
C PRO A 365 -12.56 9.19 -86.36
N LYS A 366 -13.42 8.14 -86.33
CA LYS A 366 -13.88 7.20 -87.41
C LYS A 366 -12.81 6.51 -88.30
N MET A 367 -12.83 5.22 -88.70
CA MET A 367 -13.78 4.09 -88.88
C MET A 367 -12.96 2.76 -88.74
N ALA A 368 -13.42 1.50 -88.85
CA ALA A 368 -14.58 0.84 -89.46
C ALA A 368 -14.78 -0.57 -88.85
N ASP A 369 -16.02 -1.04 -88.86
CA ASP A 369 -16.48 -2.42 -88.61
C ASP A 369 -16.65 -3.12 -89.99
N PRO A 370 -16.66 -4.47 -90.14
CA PRO A 370 -17.88 -5.20 -89.78
C PRO A 370 -17.71 -6.63 -89.23
N SER A 371 -18.63 -6.94 -88.30
CA SER A 371 -19.48 -8.14 -88.24
C SER A 371 -19.03 -9.34 -87.39
N GLY A 372 -19.82 -9.58 -86.33
CA GLY A 372 -19.88 -10.83 -85.57
C GLY A 372 -20.76 -10.68 -84.33
N LEU A 373 -22.09 -10.71 -84.51
CA LEU A 373 -23.06 -10.79 -83.41
C LEU A 373 -22.74 -11.98 -82.49
N GLN A 374 -22.57 -11.75 -81.18
CA GLN A 374 -23.20 -12.56 -80.12
C GLN A 374 -23.13 -11.87 -78.74
N LYS A 375 -24.11 -12.23 -77.92
CA LYS A 375 -24.55 -11.59 -76.66
C LYS A 375 -23.44 -11.46 -75.62
N SER A 376 -23.47 -10.32 -74.93
CA SER A 376 -22.67 -9.99 -73.76
C SER A 376 -23.08 -10.82 -72.54
N ASP A 377 -22.19 -11.71 -72.09
CA ASP A 377 -22.02 -12.07 -70.69
C ASP A 377 -20.55 -11.82 -70.32
N SER A 378 -20.37 -11.24 -69.14
CA SER A 378 -19.14 -10.62 -68.64
C SER A 378 -18.01 -11.64 -68.43
N ILE A 379 -16.95 -11.58 -69.25
CA ILE A 379 -15.73 -12.37 -69.11
C ILE A 379 -14.64 -11.48 -68.49
N LEU A 380 -14.44 -11.63 -67.18
CA LEU A 380 -13.17 -11.35 -66.50
C LEU A 380 -12.88 -12.50 -65.53
N SER A 381 -12.51 -13.65 -66.08
CA SER A 381 -11.77 -14.70 -65.37
C SER A 381 -11.16 -15.65 -66.39
N ALA A 382 -9.93 -15.38 -66.81
CA ALA A 382 -9.01 -16.36 -67.38
C ALA A 382 -7.66 -15.68 -67.65
N GLY A 383 -6.59 -16.21 -67.05
CA GLY A 383 -5.23 -15.95 -67.52
C GLY A 383 -4.25 -15.49 -66.46
N LEU A 384 -4.08 -16.30 -65.41
CA LEU A 384 -2.81 -16.36 -64.68
C LEU A 384 -1.70 -16.75 -65.67
N ASN A 385 -0.69 -15.92 -65.81
CA ASN A 385 0.67 -16.39 -66.01
C ASN A 385 1.46 -15.91 -64.81
N GLU A 386 1.95 -16.91 -64.08
CA GLU A 386 2.88 -16.79 -62.97
C GLU A 386 4.21 -16.25 -63.50
N GLU A 387 4.64 -15.11 -62.96
CA GLU A 387 6.05 -14.79 -62.78
C GLU A 387 6.14 -14.02 -61.46
N GLU A 388 6.97 -14.56 -60.58
CA GLU A 388 7.19 -14.15 -59.20
C GLU A 388 7.74 -12.72 -59.13
N GLU A 389 7.01 -11.82 -58.48
CA GLU A 389 7.59 -10.63 -57.85
C GLU A 389 6.91 -10.44 -56.49
N GLU A 390 7.73 -10.51 -55.45
CA GLU A 390 7.37 -10.31 -54.05
C GLU A 390 6.96 -8.85 -53.85
N ASP A 391 5.70 -8.61 -53.50
CA ASP A 391 5.27 -7.34 -52.88
C ASP A 391 4.25 -7.63 -51.75
N PRO A 392 4.46 -7.11 -50.53
CA PRO A 392 3.60 -7.35 -49.38
C PRO A 392 2.48 -6.30 -49.32
N ASP A 393 1.61 -6.26 -50.32
CA ASP A 393 0.35 -5.52 -50.23
C ASP A 393 -0.65 -6.34 -49.40
N MET A 394 -0.49 -6.24 -48.08
CA MET A 394 -1.52 -6.62 -47.12
C MET A 394 -2.72 -5.68 -47.27
N ASP A 395 -3.79 -6.20 -47.86
CA ASP A 395 -5.11 -5.61 -47.88
C ASP A 395 -5.51 -5.04 -46.49
N PRO A 396 -5.72 -3.71 -46.35
CA PRO A 396 -6.08 -3.08 -45.09
C PRO A 396 -7.50 -3.44 -44.63
N PHE A 397 -8.26 -4.16 -45.45
CA PHE A 397 -9.54 -4.77 -45.07
C PHE A 397 -9.39 -6.23 -44.67
N ILE A 398 -8.50 -6.55 -43.73
CA ILE A 398 -8.68 -7.79 -42.95
C ILE A 398 -10.10 -7.72 -42.35
N PRO A 399 -11.04 -8.59 -42.74
CA PRO A 399 -12.42 -8.46 -42.30
C PRO A 399 -12.44 -8.48 -40.78
N GLN A 400 -12.98 -7.41 -40.16
CA GLN A 400 -13.15 -7.25 -38.72
C GLN A 400 -13.83 -8.46 -38.05
N GLU A 401 -14.45 -9.34 -38.83
CA GLU A 401 -14.93 -10.68 -38.45
C GLU A 401 -13.87 -11.53 -37.71
N ARG A 402 -12.58 -11.47 -38.07
CA ARG A 402 -11.58 -12.30 -37.35
C ARG A 402 -11.36 -11.84 -35.90
N VAL A 403 -11.50 -10.55 -35.61
CA VAL A 403 -11.36 -9.99 -34.25
C VAL A 403 -12.50 -10.48 -33.35
N PHE A 404 -13.71 -10.61 -33.91
CA PHE A 404 -14.87 -11.10 -33.17
C PHE A 404 -14.81 -12.61 -32.83
N SER A 405 -13.84 -13.36 -33.39
CA SER A 405 -13.59 -14.75 -33.01
C SER A 405 -13.18 -14.92 -31.54
N LYS A 406 -12.62 -13.87 -30.89
CA LYS A 406 -12.29 -13.85 -29.45
C LYS A 406 -13.51 -14.08 -28.55
N TYR A 407 -14.68 -13.66 -29.02
CA TYR A 407 -15.95 -13.80 -28.30
C TYR A 407 -16.71 -15.07 -28.68
N ALA A 408 -16.15 -15.92 -29.54
CA ALA A 408 -16.71 -17.23 -29.83
C ALA A 408 -16.34 -18.25 -28.74
N ALA A 409 -17.26 -19.17 -28.44
CA ALA A 409 -17.05 -20.20 -27.44
C ALA A 409 -17.76 -21.52 -27.79
N MET A 410 -17.14 -22.60 -27.35
CA MET A 410 -17.69 -23.95 -27.33
C MET A 410 -18.14 -24.33 -25.94
N LEU A 411 -19.29 -25.00 -25.88
CA LEU A 411 -19.87 -25.52 -24.65
C LEU A 411 -19.61 -27.02 -24.56
N TYR A 412 -19.21 -27.48 -23.38
CA TYR A 412 -19.13 -28.88 -23.04
C TYR A 412 -19.95 -29.14 -21.79
N THR A 413 -20.64 -30.28 -21.76
CA THR A 413 -21.45 -30.69 -20.62
C THR A 413 -20.89 -31.98 -20.02
N SER A 414 -20.97 -32.10 -18.70
CA SER A 414 -20.51 -33.27 -17.96
C SER A 414 -21.66 -33.89 -17.18
N ASN A 415 -21.84 -35.20 -17.31
CA ASN A 415 -22.83 -36.01 -16.60
C ASN A 415 -22.23 -36.79 -15.42
N ASN A 416 -20.93 -36.64 -15.12
CA ASN A 416 -20.20 -37.45 -14.14
C ASN A 416 -19.37 -36.62 -13.15
N GLN A 417 -19.92 -35.50 -12.68
CA GLN A 417 -19.27 -34.58 -11.72
C GLN A 417 -17.96 -33.97 -12.25
N GLY A 418 -17.89 -33.62 -13.54
CA GLY A 418 -16.76 -32.90 -14.11
C GLY A 418 -15.54 -33.77 -14.46
N LYS A 419 -15.66 -35.11 -14.44
CA LYS A 419 -14.57 -36.03 -14.79
C LYS A 419 -14.38 -36.19 -16.30
N SER A 420 -15.48 -36.20 -17.06
CA SER A 420 -15.44 -36.15 -18.53
C SER A 420 -16.41 -35.09 -19.06
N PHE A 421 -16.04 -34.50 -20.19
CA PHE A 421 -16.77 -33.43 -20.85
C PHE A 421 -17.11 -33.88 -22.28
N GLU A 422 -18.40 -33.89 -22.61
CA GLU A 422 -18.89 -34.19 -23.96
C GLU A 422 -19.22 -32.89 -24.71
N GLU A 423 -18.97 -32.87 -26.02
CA GLU A 423 -19.34 -31.74 -26.87
C GLU A 423 -20.86 -31.51 -26.88
N PHE A 424 -21.28 -30.26 -26.76
CA PHE A 424 -22.69 -29.92 -26.84
C PHE A 424 -23.26 -30.18 -28.24
N LYS A 425 -24.32 -30.98 -28.33
CA LYS A 425 -24.83 -31.52 -29.61
C LYS A 425 -25.35 -30.47 -30.59
N ASP A 426 -25.79 -29.30 -30.11
CA ASP A 426 -26.29 -28.21 -30.97
C ASP A 426 -25.19 -27.26 -31.47
N ALA A 427 -23.92 -27.59 -31.25
CA ALA A 427 -22.79 -26.82 -31.76
C ALA A 427 -22.70 -26.93 -33.30
N LYS A 428 -22.94 -25.81 -34.00
CA LYS A 428 -22.77 -25.73 -35.47
C LYS A 428 -21.35 -25.29 -35.82
N PHE A 429 -20.88 -25.58 -37.04
CA PHE A 429 -19.60 -25.05 -37.55
C PHE A 429 -19.74 -23.56 -37.94
N CYS A 430 -18.72 -22.75 -37.67
CA CYS A 430 -18.67 -21.34 -38.09
C CYS A 430 -17.60 -21.17 -39.17
N THR A 431 -17.96 -20.60 -40.32
CA THR A 431 -17.01 -20.32 -41.41
C THR A 431 -15.99 -19.25 -41.03
N SER A 432 -16.41 -18.16 -40.37
CA SER A 432 -15.51 -17.07 -39.98
C SER A 432 -14.59 -17.43 -38.80
N CYS A 433 -14.97 -18.37 -37.93
CA CYS A 433 -14.11 -18.83 -36.82
C CYS A 433 -13.33 -20.12 -37.10
N GLY A 434 -13.68 -20.88 -38.14
CA GLY A 434 -12.98 -22.11 -38.52
C GLY A 434 -13.16 -23.32 -37.58
N GLU A 435 -14.01 -23.22 -36.56
CA GLU A 435 -14.30 -24.29 -35.60
C GLU A 435 -15.81 -24.41 -35.30
N LYS A 436 -16.23 -25.53 -34.67
CA LYS A 436 -17.58 -25.61 -34.08
C LYS A 436 -17.68 -24.59 -32.97
N THR A 437 -18.80 -23.88 -32.90
CA THR A 437 -19.07 -22.87 -31.86
C THR A 437 -20.55 -22.87 -31.50
N VAL A 438 -20.85 -22.80 -30.19
CA VAL A 438 -22.22 -22.70 -29.66
C VAL A 438 -22.61 -21.23 -29.55
N ILE A 439 -21.68 -20.41 -29.04
CA ILE A 439 -21.80 -18.96 -28.89
C ILE A 439 -20.82 -18.36 -29.88
N CYS A 440 -21.30 -17.54 -30.83
CA CYS A 440 -20.45 -16.92 -31.82
C CYS A 440 -21.11 -15.65 -32.35
N PRO A 441 -20.45 -14.48 -32.30
CA PRO A 441 -21.00 -13.23 -32.82
C PRO A 441 -21.42 -13.33 -34.28
N HIS A 442 -20.67 -14.08 -35.10
CA HIS A 442 -20.99 -14.31 -36.52
C HIS A 442 -22.26 -15.14 -36.76
N LYS A 443 -22.76 -15.85 -35.73
CA LYS A 443 -23.98 -16.66 -35.82
C LYS A 443 -25.16 -16.05 -35.05
N LEU A 444 -24.89 -15.11 -34.16
CA LEU A 444 -25.91 -14.53 -33.29
C LEU A 444 -26.50 -13.31 -34.01
N ALA A 445 -27.51 -13.56 -34.84
CA ALA A 445 -28.36 -12.51 -35.37
C ALA A 445 -29.26 -11.99 -34.24
N SER A 446 -28.82 -10.93 -33.57
CA SER A 446 -29.63 -9.97 -32.79
C SER A 446 -30.80 -10.53 -31.98
N GLY A 447 -30.58 -11.59 -31.19
CA GLY A 447 -31.63 -12.15 -30.33
C GLY A 447 -31.10 -13.10 -29.26
N ASP A 448 -31.82 -13.15 -28.14
CA ASP A 448 -31.50 -14.01 -27.01
C ASP A 448 -31.64 -15.50 -27.39
N LYS A 449 -30.56 -16.26 -27.24
CA LYS A 449 -30.55 -17.69 -27.54
C LYS A 449 -30.55 -18.50 -26.25
N VAL A 450 -31.68 -19.10 -25.92
CA VAL A 450 -31.80 -20.01 -24.77
C VAL A 450 -31.21 -21.37 -25.13
N VAL A 451 -30.23 -21.83 -24.36
CA VAL A 451 -29.57 -23.13 -24.53
C VAL A 451 -30.11 -24.10 -23.47
N ILE A 452 -30.79 -25.16 -23.90
CA ILE A 452 -31.37 -26.17 -22.99
C ILE A 452 -30.31 -27.22 -22.65
N LEU A 453 -29.92 -27.30 -21.39
CA LEU A 453 -28.95 -28.29 -20.92
C LEU A 453 -29.60 -29.69 -20.78
N PRO A 454 -28.86 -30.79 -21.01
CA PRO A 454 -29.36 -32.15 -20.78
C PRO A 454 -29.78 -32.37 -19.33
N HIS A 455 -30.82 -33.19 -19.11
CA HIS A 455 -31.45 -33.40 -17.79
C HIS A 455 -30.52 -33.92 -16.67
N ASN A 456 -29.35 -34.47 -17.00
CA ASN A 456 -28.34 -34.96 -16.03
C ASN A 456 -27.03 -34.17 -16.08
N CYS A 457 -27.07 -32.90 -16.48
CA CYS A 457 -25.89 -32.05 -16.54
C CYS A 457 -25.46 -31.64 -15.12
N SER A 458 -24.27 -32.08 -14.72
CA SER A 458 -23.66 -31.72 -13.43
C SER A 458 -22.73 -30.52 -13.52
N HIS A 459 -21.96 -30.39 -14.61
CA HIS A 459 -21.00 -29.31 -14.81
C HIS A 459 -21.00 -28.86 -16.27
N VAL A 460 -20.75 -27.56 -16.47
CA VAL A 460 -20.65 -26.94 -17.78
C VAL A 460 -19.26 -26.32 -17.91
N LYS A 461 -18.57 -26.62 -19.01
CA LYS A 461 -17.27 -26.03 -19.33
C LYS A 461 -17.40 -25.24 -20.62
N ILE A 462 -16.97 -23.98 -20.58
CA ILE A 462 -16.91 -23.10 -21.74
C ILE A 462 -15.44 -22.99 -22.15
N SER A 463 -15.11 -23.38 -23.38
CA SER A 463 -13.76 -23.18 -23.92
C SER A 463 -13.81 -22.30 -25.15
N ARG A 464 -12.80 -21.44 -25.29
CA ARG A 464 -12.63 -20.66 -26.51
C ARG A 464 -12.02 -21.53 -27.61
N PRO A 465 -12.43 -21.35 -28.88
CA PRO A 465 -11.77 -21.97 -30.01
C PRO A 465 -10.32 -21.48 -30.12
N LYS A 466 -9.43 -22.31 -30.64
CA LYS A 466 -8.01 -21.94 -30.79
C LYS A 466 -7.88 -21.00 -31.99
N VAL A 467 -7.78 -19.70 -31.73
CA VAL A 467 -7.52 -18.71 -32.78
C VAL A 467 -6.16 -19.02 -33.41
N ARG A 468 -6.15 -19.44 -34.69
CA ARG A 468 -4.92 -19.58 -35.48
C ARG A 468 -4.46 -18.19 -35.90
N ILE A 469 -3.63 -17.58 -35.06
CA ILE A 469 -2.94 -16.34 -35.40
C ILE A 469 -1.68 -16.74 -36.18
N ASN A 470 -1.55 -16.28 -37.43
CA ASN A 470 -0.33 -16.48 -38.22
C ASN A 470 0.83 -15.79 -37.49
N LYS A 471 1.75 -16.57 -36.94
CA LYS A 471 2.88 -16.07 -36.12
C LYS A 471 3.81 -15.13 -36.89
N GLU A 472 3.90 -15.30 -38.20
CA GLU A 472 4.70 -14.47 -39.11
C GLU A 472 4.25 -13.01 -39.14
N LEU A 473 2.98 -12.70 -38.85
CA LEU A 473 2.49 -11.31 -38.79
C LEU A 473 2.94 -10.56 -37.54
N ILE A 474 3.15 -11.27 -36.43
CA ILE A 474 3.54 -10.67 -35.15
C ILE A 474 5.02 -10.28 -35.20
N ASP A 475 5.86 -11.11 -35.82
CA ASP A 475 7.29 -10.83 -35.94
C ASP A 475 7.57 -9.63 -36.85
N VAL A 476 6.77 -9.41 -37.90
CA VAL A 476 6.87 -8.22 -38.76
C VAL A 476 6.50 -6.95 -38.00
N ILE A 477 5.41 -6.96 -37.21
CA ILE A 477 5.00 -5.82 -36.38
C ILE A 477 6.03 -5.51 -35.29
N LEU A 478 6.67 -6.54 -34.71
CA LEU A 478 7.71 -6.37 -33.69
C LEU A 478 9.09 -5.97 -34.25
N SER A 479 9.30 -6.14 -35.56
CA SER A 479 10.58 -5.86 -36.24
C SER A 479 10.68 -4.51 -36.95
N SER A 480 9.61 -3.71 -36.99
CA SER A 480 9.66 -2.36 -37.57
C SER A 480 10.44 -1.40 -36.65
N PRO A 481 11.52 -0.76 -37.12
CA PRO A 481 12.24 0.23 -36.32
C PRO A 481 11.39 1.50 -36.17
N GLU A 482 11.07 1.86 -34.94
CA GLU A 482 10.36 3.10 -34.60
C GLU A 482 11.14 4.34 -35.11
N PRO A 483 10.49 5.32 -35.76
CA PRO A 483 11.05 6.66 -35.86
C PRO A 483 11.04 7.28 -34.45
N LYS A 484 12.21 7.76 -34.02
CA LYS A 484 12.41 8.43 -32.72
C LYS A 484 11.52 9.67 -32.60
N ALA A 485 10.37 9.51 -31.95
CA ALA A 485 9.63 10.60 -31.33
C ALA A 485 9.71 10.38 -29.82
N GLN A 486 10.52 11.18 -29.14
CA GLN A 486 10.56 11.21 -27.68
C GLN A 486 9.29 11.88 -27.18
N VAL A 487 8.36 11.08 -26.65
CA VAL A 487 7.33 11.56 -25.73
C VAL A 487 7.61 10.90 -24.39
N SER A 488 8.14 11.68 -23.45
CA SER A 488 8.37 11.24 -22.09
C SER A 488 7.03 11.30 -21.34
N TYR A 489 6.45 10.14 -21.01
CA TYR A 489 5.44 10.04 -19.97
C TYR A 489 6.07 9.42 -18.73
N CYS A 490 6.03 10.18 -17.64
CA CYS A 490 6.54 9.82 -16.35
C CYS A 490 5.75 8.63 -15.78
N HIS A 491 6.42 7.49 -15.61
CA HIS A 491 6.03 6.49 -14.64
C HIS A 491 6.25 7.06 -13.23
N SER A 492 5.21 7.57 -12.59
CA SER A 492 5.16 7.72 -11.14
C SER A 492 4.78 6.38 -10.53
N ASN A 493 5.75 5.80 -9.81
CA ASN A 493 5.59 4.60 -9.00
C ASN A 493 4.45 4.75 -8.00
N LEU A 494 3.49 3.82 -8.04
CA LEU A 494 2.63 3.49 -6.92
C LEU A 494 3.49 2.97 -5.77
N SER A 495 3.68 3.78 -4.73
CA SER A 495 4.02 3.29 -3.40
C SER A 495 2.73 3.02 -2.65
N VAL A 496 2.41 1.75 -2.46
CA VAL A 496 1.41 1.31 -1.48
C VAL A 496 2.00 1.57 -0.09
N VAL A 497 1.73 2.76 0.46
CA VAL A 497 2.05 3.09 1.84
C VAL A 497 0.89 2.58 2.71
N ARG A 498 1.07 1.38 3.28
CA ARG A 498 0.31 0.97 4.48
C ARG A 498 0.66 1.93 5.61
N ARG A 499 -0.14 3.00 5.78
CA ARG A 499 -0.03 3.91 6.93
C ARG A 499 -0.63 3.22 8.15
N ARG A 500 0.23 2.63 8.99
CA ARG A 500 -0.07 2.55 10.42
C ARG A 500 -0.16 3.98 10.96
N ARG A 501 -1.34 4.39 11.42
CA ARG A 501 -1.56 5.67 12.07
C ARG A 501 -0.74 5.71 13.36
N LEU A 502 0.22 6.63 13.41
CA LEU A 502 0.79 7.12 14.66
C LEU A 502 1.16 8.58 14.41
N LYS A 503 0.28 9.50 14.79
CA LYS A 503 0.63 10.92 14.92
C LYS A 503 0.01 11.49 16.19
N LEU A 504 0.90 11.71 17.15
CA LEU A 504 0.79 12.80 18.11
C LEU A 504 0.62 14.13 17.35
N PHE A 505 -0.35 14.95 17.78
CA PHE A 505 -0.39 16.37 17.47
C PHE A 505 0.35 17.15 18.55
N THR A 506 1.36 17.93 18.15
CA THR A 506 1.95 18.98 18.99
C THR A 506 1.28 20.31 18.68
N PHE A 507 0.63 20.91 19.69
CA PHE A 507 0.12 22.27 19.62
C PHE A 507 1.26 23.29 19.82
N SER A 508 1.43 24.20 18.86
CA SER A 508 2.23 25.42 19.03
C SER A 508 1.39 26.46 19.79
N THR A 509 1.71 26.68 21.07
CA THR A 509 1.16 27.78 21.86
C THR A 509 1.80 29.09 21.43
N SER A 510 1.01 29.98 20.82
CA SER A 510 1.40 31.37 20.58
C SER A 510 1.46 32.15 21.90
N SER A 511 2.63 32.73 22.16
CA SER A 511 2.96 33.66 23.24
C SER A 511 2.01 34.88 23.30
N PRO A 512 1.56 35.34 24.48
CA PRO A 512 0.89 36.63 24.61
C PRO A 512 1.92 37.77 24.86
N GLU A 513 1.83 38.84 24.07
CA GLU A 513 2.53 40.10 24.32
C GLU A 513 1.91 40.88 25.52
N PRO A 514 2.68 41.74 26.20
CA PRO A 514 2.24 42.39 27.43
C PRO A 514 1.50 43.70 27.16
N LEU A 515 0.29 43.83 27.73
CA LEU A 515 -0.42 45.11 27.82
C LEU A 515 0.08 45.92 29.03
N LYS A 516 0.60 47.10 28.71
CA LYS A 516 0.94 48.21 29.61
C LYS A 516 -0.29 48.65 30.40
N GLY A 517 -0.06 48.98 31.67
CA GLY A 517 -1.08 49.55 32.55
C GLY A 517 -1.48 50.98 32.20
N PHE A 518 -2.69 51.34 32.64
CA PHE A 518 -3.15 52.67 33.05
C PHE A 518 -4.47 52.48 33.79
N GLY A 519 -4.59 53.03 35.01
CA GLY A 519 -5.84 53.12 35.78
C GLY A 519 -5.87 52.23 37.02
#